data_AF-A0A9Y6M7U0-F1
#
_entry.id   AF-A0A9Y6M7U0-F1
#
_cell.length_a   1.000
_cell.length_b   1.000
_cell.length_c   1.000
_cell.angle_alpha   90.00
_cell.angle_beta   90.00
_cell.angle_gamma   90.00
#
_symmetry.space_group_name_H-M   'P 1'
#
loop_
_entity.id
_entity.type
_entity.pdbx_description
1 polymer ?
#
loop_
_entity_poly.entity_id
_entity_poly.type
_entity_poly.pdbx_seq_one_letter_code
_entity_poly.pdbx_strand_id
1 'polypeptide(L)'
;MMQLFDKGFQIEGSIWGQLYNAFPVLMRRLPGPHQSVGQMWNEVKDFIRVELNEHKKTWDPSETRDYIDCYLSEIQMNKGQDDNTFDEENLVICVLDLFVAGSETTSTTLRWAFLYMAKYPEIQALK
;
A
#
# COMPACT_ATOMS: atom_id res chain seq x y z
N MET A 1 1.30 8.07 -7.19
CA MET A 1 1.28 6.91 -6.30
C MET A 1 2.69 6.46 -5.90
N MET A 2 3.54 5.92 -6.78
CA MET A 2 4.87 5.40 -6.39
C MET A 2 5.75 6.42 -5.62
N GLN A 3 5.82 7.67 -6.06
CA GLN A 3 6.57 8.71 -5.32
C GLN A 3 6.02 9.00 -3.91
N LEU A 4 4.72 8.74 -3.66
CA LEU A 4 4.13 8.88 -2.33
C LEU A 4 4.55 7.71 -1.43
N PHE A 5 4.65 6.50 -1.98
CA PHE A 5 5.18 5.33 -1.28
C PHE A 5 6.63 5.55 -0.87
N ASP A 6 7.50 5.90 -1.83
CA ASP A 6 8.91 6.21 -1.58
C ASP A 6 9.07 7.24 -0.44
N LYS A 7 8.34 8.36 -0.51
CA LYS A 7 8.40 9.41 0.51
C LYS A 7 7.85 8.94 1.86
N GLY A 8 6.78 8.15 1.86
CA GLY A 8 6.16 7.61 3.07
C GLY A 8 7.15 6.72 3.82
N PHE A 9 7.76 5.77 3.09
CA PHE A 9 8.79 4.86 3.62
C PHE A 9 10.02 5.61 4.12
N GLN A 10 10.47 6.64 3.40
CA GLN A 10 11.60 7.46 3.85
C GLN A 10 11.31 8.13 5.20
N ILE A 11 10.09 8.65 5.39
CA ILE A 11 9.71 9.30 6.66
C ILE A 11 9.57 8.24 7.76
N GLU A 12 8.91 7.12 7.49
CA GLU A 12 8.74 6.01 8.44
C GLU A 12 10.07 5.40 8.89
N GLY A 13 11.01 5.22 7.95
CA GLY A 13 12.36 4.73 8.25
C GLY A 13 13.30 5.77 8.88
N SER A 14 12.92 7.06 8.89
CA SER A 14 13.75 8.13 9.44
C SER A 14 13.69 8.21 10.97
N ILE A 15 14.54 9.08 11.54
CA ILE A 15 14.47 9.41 12.97
C ILE A 15 13.10 9.94 13.39
N TRP A 16 12.36 10.61 12.49
CA TRP A 16 11.01 11.12 12.79
C TRP A 16 10.01 9.99 12.97
N GLY A 17 10.06 8.95 12.11
CA GLY A 17 9.23 7.76 12.24
C GLY A 17 9.56 6.99 13.53
N GLN A 18 10.85 6.82 13.84
CA GLN A 18 11.30 6.17 15.08
C GLN A 18 10.81 6.93 16.33
N LEU A 19 10.92 8.25 16.35
CA LEU A 19 10.42 9.09 17.44
C LEU A 19 8.89 9.03 17.55
N TYR A 20 8.17 9.03 16.42
CA TYR A 20 6.71 8.91 16.42
C TYR A 20 6.24 7.58 16.99
N ASN A 21 6.93 6.47 16.67
CA ASN A 21 6.65 5.16 17.22
C ASN A 21 6.94 5.07 18.73
N ALA A 22 8.02 5.71 19.20
CA ALA A 22 8.39 5.71 20.62
C ALA A 22 7.51 6.65 21.47
N PHE A 23 7.12 7.81 20.94
CA PHE A 23 6.42 8.87 21.67
C PHE A 23 5.23 9.45 20.88
N PRO A 24 4.21 8.65 20.54
CA PRO A 24 3.17 9.05 19.58
C PRO A 24 2.35 10.26 20.04
N VAL A 25 1.99 10.34 21.32
CA VAL A 25 1.17 11.45 21.85
C VAL A 25 1.93 12.78 21.77
N LEU A 26 3.23 12.76 22.06
CA LEU A 26 4.09 13.94 21.98
C LEU A 26 4.31 14.34 20.52
N MET A 27 4.70 13.37 19.69
CA MET A 27 5.07 13.62 18.30
C MET A 27 3.88 14.07 17.44
N ARG A 28 2.64 13.65 17.77
CA ARG A 28 1.42 14.20 17.15
C ARG A 28 1.29 15.72 17.32
N ARG A 29 1.87 16.31 18.37
CA ARG A 29 1.82 17.75 18.62
C ARG A 29 3.03 18.51 18.05
N LEU A 30 4.13 17.82 17.79
CA LEU A 30 5.36 18.45 17.31
C LEU A 30 5.35 18.59 15.78
N PRO A 31 5.83 19.73 15.24
CA PRO A 31 5.99 19.88 13.80
C PRO A 31 7.10 18.96 13.29
N GLY A 32 6.97 18.51 12.05
CA GLY A 32 7.96 17.67 11.40
C GLY A 32 7.39 16.97 10.17
N PRO A 33 8.25 16.31 9.36
CA PRO A 33 7.83 15.61 8.15
C PRO A 33 6.87 14.44 8.45
N HIS A 34 6.90 13.85 9.65
CA HIS A 34 5.94 12.80 10.04
C HIS A 34 4.48 13.27 10.03
N GLN A 35 4.23 14.58 10.12
CA GLN A 35 2.87 15.14 10.05
C GLN A 35 2.26 15.05 8.63
N SER A 36 3.07 14.97 7.58
CA SER A 36 2.57 14.88 6.20
C SER A 36 2.14 13.47 5.81
N VAL A 37 2.55 12.45 6.56
CA VAL A 37 2.30 11.03 6.25
C VAL A 37 0.82 10.73 6.14
N GLY A 38 -0.01 11.27 7.05
CA GLY A 38 -1.46 11.07 7.01
C GLY A 38 -2.11 11.62 5.74
N GLN A 39 -1.69 12.81 5.28
CA GLN A 39 -2.20 13.39 4.04
C GLN A 39 -1.77 12.55 2.83
N MET A 40 -0.51 12.11 2.79
CA MET A 40 -0.01 11.26 1.70
C MET A 40 -0.80 9.96 1.59
N TRP A 41 -1.09 9.29 2.72
CA TRP A 41 -1.91 8.08 2.72
C TRP A 41 -3.36 8.35 2.31
N ASN A 42 -3.92 9.51 2.65
CA ASN A 42 -5.24 9.90 2.16
C ASN A 42 -5.25 10.09 0.63
N GLU A 43 -4.23 10.72 0.05
CA GLU A 43 -4.12 10.86 -1.42
C GLU A 43 -4.06 9.51 -2.14
N VAL A 44 -3.36 8.52 -1.56
CA VAL A 44 -3.34 7.16 -2.13
C VAL A 44 -4.71 6.48 -1.99
N LYS A 45 -5.34 6.56 -0.81
CA LYS A 45 -6.67 5.98 -0.60
C LYS A 45 -7.71 6.58 -1.53
N ASP A 46 -7.63 7.88 -1.81
CA ASP A 46 -8.55 8.55 -2.73
C ASP A 46 -8.38 8.04 -4.17
N PHE A 47 -7.15 7.79 -4.61
CA PHE A 47 -6.91 7.12 -5.89
C PHE A 47 -7.53 5.70 -5.90
N ILE A 48 -7.31 4.90 -4.86
CA ILE A 48 -7.86 3.54 -4.76
C ILE A 48 -9.40 3.59 -4.80
N ARG A 49 -10.03 4.57 -4.14
CA ARG A 49 -11.48 4.76 -4.18
C ARG A 49 -11.99 5.11 -5.58
N VAL A 50 -11.24 5.88 -6.37
CA VAL A 50 -11.59 6.14 -7.77
C VAL A 50 -11.62 4.83 -8.55
N GLU A 51 -10.56 4.01 -8.45
CA GLU A 51 -10.51 2.70 -9.12
C GLU A 51 -11.61 1.74 -8.64
N LEU A 52 -11.88 1.69 -7.34
CA LEU A 52 -12.99 0.92 -6.77
C LEU A 52 -14.34 1.34 -7.36
N ASN A 53 -14.58 2.64 -7.50
CA ASN A 53 -15.81 3.13 -8.10
C ASN A 53 -15.92 2.76 -9.59
N GLU A 54 -14.83 2.78 -10.35
CA GLU A 54 -14.82 2.28 -11.73
C GLU A 54 -15.12 0.77 -11.78
N HIS A 55 -14.56 -0.01 -10.86
CA HIS A 55 -14.86 -1.44 -10.75
C HIS A 55 -16.35 -1.68 -10.52
N LYS A 56 -16.96 -0.96 -9.58
CA LYS A 56 -18.39 -1.08 -9.25
C LYS A 56 -19.32 -0.74 -10.42
N LYS A 57 -18.93 0.17 -11.33
CA LYS A 57 -19.76 0.55 -12.49
C LYS A 57 -19.95 -0.58 -13.49
N THR A 58 -18.94 -1.45 -13.62
CA THR A 58 -18.93 -2.55 -14.59
C THR A 58 -18.79 -3.90 -13.91
N TRP A 59 -19.13 -3.97 -12.63
CA TRP A 59 -19.00 -5.19 -11.84
C TRP A 59 -20.04 -6.23 -12.26
N ASP A 60 -19.56 -7.43 -12.55
CA ASP A 60 -20.38 -8.60 -12.87
C ASP A 60 -20.03 -9.72 -11.88
N PRO A 61 -20.95 -10.12 -10.98
CA PRO A 61 -20.70 -11.22 -10.04
C PRO A 61 -20.38 -12.57 -10.70
N SER A 62 -20.65 -12.74 -12.00
CA SER A 62 -20.33 -13.94 -12.75
C SER A 62 -18.92 -13.94 -13.38
N GLU A 63 -18.25 -12.78 -13.41
CA GLU A 63 -16.92 -12.61 -13.98
C GLU A 63 -16.02 -11.76 -13.05
N THR A 64 -15.07 -12.42 -12.39
CA THR A 64 -14.10 -11.74 -11.52
C THR A 64 -12.89 -11.27 -12.32
N ARG A 65 -12.68 -9.95 -12.44
CA ARG A 65 -11.52 -9.39 -13.17
C ARG A 65 -10.23 -9.44 -12.35
N ASP A 66 -10.31 -9.06 -11.09
CA ASP A 66 -9.15 -8.97 -10.19
C ASP A 66 -9.55 -9.03 -8.70
N TYR A 67 -8.60 -8.66 -7.83
CA TYR A 67 -8.78 -8.66 -6.38
C TYR A 67 -9.95 -7.78 -5.92
N ILE A 68 -10.18 -6.63 -6.55
CA ILE A 68 -11.24 -5.70 -6.16
C ILE A 68 -12.61 -6.37 -6.39
N ASP A 69 -12.81 -6.96 -7.56
CA ASP A 69 -14.05 -7.69 -7.87
C ASP A 69 -14.28 -8.89 -6.97
N CYS A 70 -13.20 -9.63 -6.67
CA CYS A 70 -13.26 -10.76 -5.74
C CYS A 70 -13.76 -10.32 -4.37
N TYR A 71 -13.22 -9.21 -3.85
CA TYR A 71 -13.63 -8.67 -2.56
C TYR A 71 -15.06 -8.09 -2.60
N LEU A 72 -15.48 -7.47 -3.70
CA LEU A 72 -16.87 -7.02 -3.87
C LEU A 72 -17.87 -8.19 -3.80
N SER A 73 -17.52 -9.34 -4.35
CA SER A 73 -18.30 -10.58 -4.19
C SER A 73 -18.38 -11.04 -2.74
N GLU A 74 -17.27 -11.00 -1.99
CA GLU A 74 -17.26 -11.30 -0.55
C GLU A 74 -18.14 -10.33 0.25
N ILE A 75 -18.09 -9.02 -0.07
CA ILE A 75 -18.99 -8.04 0.53
C ILE A 75 -20.45 -8.42 0.28
N GLN A 76 -20.80 -8.86 -0.95
CA GLN A 76 -22.17 -9.26 -1.28
C GLN A 76 -22.60 -10.54 -0.53
N MET A 77 -21.73 -11.54 -0.46
CA MET A 77 -22.02 -12.84 0.17
C MET A 77 -22.22 -12.72 1.68
N ASN A 78 -21.52 -11.79 2.33
CA ASN A 78 -21.55 -11.61 3.78
C ASN A 78 -22.53 -10.51 4.25
N LYS A 79 -23.39 -9.99 3.36
CA LYS A 79 -24.42 -8.99 3.72
C LYS A 79 -25.37 -9.55 4.79
N GLY A 80 -25.52 -8.79 5.88
CA GLY A 80 -26.49 -9.11 6.96
C GLY A 80 -25.98 -10.10 8.00
N GLN A 81 -24.70 -10.46 7.98
CA GLN A 81 -24.07 -11.19 9.07
C GLN A 81 -23.56 -10.20 10.14
N ASP A 82 -23.83 -10.49 11.41
CA ASP A 82 -23.52 -9.59 12.54
C ASP A 82 -22.01 -9.37 12.75
N ASP A 83 -21.16 -10.31 12.32
CA ASP A 83 -19.69 -10.27 12.47
C ASP A 83 -18.94 -9.96 11.15
N ASN A 84 -19.61 -9.41 10.15
CA ASN A 84 -18.97 -9.15 8.85
C ASN A 84 -17.95 -7.99 8.91
N THR A 85 -16.71 -8.26 8.49
CA THR A 85 -15.65 -7.25 8.35
C THR A 85 -15.34 -6.90 6.88
N PHE A 86 -15.96 -7.60 5.92
CA PHE A 86 -15.86 -7.26 4.50
C PHE A 86 -16.73 -6.03 4.22
N ASP A 87 -16.08 -4.87 4.14
CA ASP A 87 -16.65 -3.59 3.75
C ASP A 87 -15.71 -2.82 2.81
N GLU A 88 -16.23 -1.76 2.19
CA GLU A 88 -15.49 -0.99 1.18
C GLU A 88 -14.27 -0.25 1.76
N GLU A 89 -14.28 0.15 3.02
CA GLU A 89 -13.12 0.82 3.62
C GLU A 89 -12.00 -0.19 3.89
N ASN A 90 -12.35 -1.37 4.42
CA ASN A 90 -11.37 -2.46 4.57
C ASN A 90 -10.82 -2.92 3.22
N LEU A 91 -11.63 -2.96 2.15
CA LEU A 91 -11.14 -3.19 0.80
C LEU A 91 -10.09 -2.15 0.37
N VAL A 92 -10.36 -0.85 0.57
CA VAL A 92 -9.41 0.22 0.26
C VAL A 92 -8.08 0.03 1.02
N ILE A 93 -8.14 -0.36 2.30
CA ILE A 93 -6.95 -0.63 3.11
C ILE A 93 -6.20 -1.88 2.61
N CYS A 94 -6.90 -2.98 2.30
CA CYS A 94 -6.26 -4.19 1.78
C CYS A 94 -5.56 -3.95 0.43
N VAL A 95 -6.19 -3.17 -0.46
CA VAL A 95 -5.57 -2.78 -1.73
C VAL A 95 -4.33 -1.91 -1.48
N LEU A 96 -4.42 -0.93 -0.58
CA LEU A 96 -3.28 -0.11 -0.18
C LEU A 96 -2.12 -0.97 0.29
N ASP A 97 -2.37 -1.90 1.22
CA ASP A 97 -1.36 -2.80 1.79
C ASP A 97 -0.69 -3.65 0.70
N LEU A 98 -1.47 -4.26 -0.21
CA LEU A 98 -0.93 -5.07 -1.30
C LEU A 98 -0.01 -4.26 -2.22
N PHE A 99 -0.44 -3.07 -2.63
CA PHE A 99 0.36 -2.22 -3.51
C PHE A 99 1.64 -1.72 -2.84
N VAL A 100 1.54 -1.26 -1.60
CA VAL A 100 2.67 -0.75 -0.82
C VAL A 100 3.69 -1.86 -0.57
N ALA A 101 3.24 -2.98 0.00
CA ALA A 101 4.12 -4.08 0.36
C ALA A 101 4.81 -4.69 -0.88
N GLY A 102 4.07 -4.87 -1.98
CA GLY A 102 4.59 -5.48 -3.20
C GLY A 102 5.55 -4.59 -3.99
N SER A 103 5.26 -3.29 -4.10
CA SER A 103 6.00 -2.39 -4.98
C SER A 103 7.35 -1.98 -4.40
N GLU A 104 7.36 -1.45 -3.17
CA GLU A 104 8.56 -0.87 -2.56
C GLU A 104 9.64 -1.92 -2.29
N THR A 105 9.24 -3.05 -1.69
CA THR A 105 10.17 -4.12 -1.31
C THR A 105 10.79 -4.79 -2.53
N THR A 106 9.99 -5.07 -3.56
CA THR A 106 10.46 -5.70 -4.80
C THR A 106 11.35 -4.76 -5.60
N SER A 107 10.93 -3.49 -5.79
CA SER A 107 11.73 -2.46 -6.47
C SER A 107 13.09 -2.27 -5.79
N THR A 108 13.10 -2.14 -4.46
CA THR A 108 14.32 -2.00 -3.67
C THR A 108 15.21 -3.23 -3.81
N THR A 109 14.65 -4.43 -3.69
CA THR A 109 15.40 -5.68 -3.82
C THR A 109 16.04 -5.80 -5.20
N LEU A 110 15.29 -5.55 -6.28
CA LEU A 110 15.81 -5.57 -7.64
C LEU A 110 16.90 -4.52 -7.84
N ARG A 111 16.71 -3.31 -7.31
CA ARG A 111 17.71 -2.23 -7.38
C ARG A 111 19.04 -2.67 -6.75
N TRP A 112 19.00 -3.30 -5.58
CA TRP A 112 20.20 -3.86 -4.95
C TRP A 112 20.77 -5.04 -5.72
N ALA A 113 19.92 -5.95 -6.22
CA ALA A 113 20.35 -7.09 -7.01
C ALA A 113 21.12 -6.63 -8.27
N PHE A 114 20.62 -5.63 -8.99
CA PHE A 114 21.32 -5.04 -10.14
C PHE A 114 22.62 -4.36 -9.76
N LEU A 115 22.66 -3.61 -8.65
CA LEU A 115 23.89 -3.01 -8.14
C LEU A 115 24.95 -4.07 -7.83
N TYR A 116 24.54 -5.18 -7.19
CA TYR A 116 25.44 -6.28 -6.88
C TYR A 116 25.92 -7.03 -8.13
N MET A 117 25.03 -7.28 -9.11
CA MET A 117 25.44 -7.87 -10.39
C MET A 117 26.45 -7.00 -11.13
N ALA A 118 26.29 -5.67 -11.13
CA ALA A 118 27.25 -4.76 -11.74
C ALA A 118 28.61 -4.73 -11.02
N LYS A 119 28.62 -4.95 -9.70
CA LYS A 119 29.85 -5.01 -8.88
C LYS A 119 30.59 -6.34 -9.02
N TYR A 120 29.85 -7.44 -9.22
CA TYR A 120 30.35 -8.80 -9.29
C TYR A 120 29.96 -9.47 -10.62
N PRO A 121 30.53 -9.00 -11.76
CA PRO A 121 30.15 -9.46 -13.10
C PRO A 121 30.34 -10.96 -13.30
N GLU A 122 31.24 -11.60 -12.55
CA GLU A 122 31.46 -13.04 -12.53
C GLU A 122 30.23 -13.84 -12.08
N ILE A 123 29.38 -13.26 -11.22
CA ILE A 123 28.14 -13.90 -10.76
C ILE A 123 27.09 -13.92 -11.88
N GLN A 124 27.02 -12.86 -12.69
CA GLN A 124 26.10 -12.79 -13.83
C GLN A 124 26.57 -13.65 -15.01
N ALA A 125 27.88 -13.88 -15.13
CA ALA A 125 28.49 -14.60 -16.24
C ALA A 125 28.46 -16.14 -16.12
N LEU A 126 27.80 -16.70 -15.09
CA LEU A 126 27.66 -18.16 -14.97
C LEU A 126 26.93 -18.72 -16.20
N LYS A 127 27.68 -19.45 -17.03
CA LYS A 127 27.18 -20.35 -18.08
C LYS A 127 27.02 -21.74 -17.54
#